data_AF-A0A9D9ZZI4-F1
#
_entry.id   AF-A0A9D9ZZI4-F1
#
_cell.length_a   1.000
_cell.length_b   1.000
_cell.length_c   1.000
_cell.angle_alpha   90.00
_cell.angle_beta   90.00
_cell.angle_gamma   90.00
#
_symmetry.space_group_name_H-M   'P 1'
#
loop_
_entity.id
_entity.type
_entity.pdbx_description
1 polymer ?
#
loop_
_entity_poly.entity_id
_entity_poly.type
_entity_poly.pdbx_seq_one_letter_code
_entity_poly.pdbx_strand_id
1 'polypeptide(L)'
;MKAINIKRLFTLPLLSLVLAFMAGCADSDKSSTSDYTQLIVFGASLSDNGNADNLVPGLHPGSPYYPGRASNGLLWIDEFAAQLGNSVKPFIKGGSNYAVGGARTCGITG
;
A
#
# COMPACT_ATOMS: atom_id res chain seq x y z
N MET A 1 -40.79 -25.21 42.81
CA MET A 1 -39.34 -24.89 42.68
C MET A 1 -38.93 -25.12 41.23
N LYS A 2 -38.59 -24.08 40.48
CA LYS A 2 -38.27 -24.18 39.03
C LYS A 2 -36.81 -24.60 38.88
N ALA A 3 -36.57 -25.79 38.33
CA ALA A 3 -35.22 -26.33 38.14
C ALA A 3 -34.42 -25.46 37.15
N ILE A 4 -33.28 -24.95 37.60
CA ILE A 4 -32.32 -24.23 36.77
C ILE A 4 -31.64 -25.24 35.83
N ASN A 5 -31.67 -24.95 34.53
CA ASN A 5 -31.11 -25.81 33.48
C ASN A 5 -29.58 -25.65 33.44
N ILE A 6 -28.84 -26.62 34.00
CA ILE A 6 -27.37 -26.62 34.16
C ILE A 6 -26.61 -26.36 32.85
N LYS A 7 -27.19 -26.72 31.69
CA LYS A 7 -26.58 -26.44 30.37
C LYS A 7 -26.53 -24.94 30.04
N ARG A 8 -27.44 -24.14 30.60
CA ARG A 8 -27.44 -22.67 30.47
C ARG A 8 -26.43 -21.99 31.41
N LEU A 9 -26.02 -22.67 32.49
CA LEU A 9 -25.09 -22.14 33.49
C LEU A 9 -23.64 -22.07 32.97
N PHE A 10 -23.27 -22.93 32.00
CA PHE A 10 -21.93 -22.98 31.40
C PHE A 10 -21.81 -22.31 30.02
N THR A 11 -22.92 -22.04 29.32
CA THR A 11 -22.92 -21.43 27.99
C THR A 11 -22.84 -19.90 28.01
N LEU A 12 -23.30 -19.26 29.09
CA LEU A 12 -23.24 -17.81 29.29
C LEU A 12 -21.82 -17.25 29.52
N PRO A 13 -20.93 -17.85 30.34
CA PRO A 13 -19.57 -17.33 30.52
C PRO A 13 -18.67 -17.55 29.30
N LEU A 14 -18.91 -18.62 28.52
CA LEU A 14 -18.16 -18.88 27.28
C LEU A 14 -18.45 -17.86 26.18
N LEU A 15 -19.70 -17.40 26.07
CA LEU A 15 -20.08 -16.38 25.08
C LEU A 15 -19.49 -15.00 25.42
N SER A 16 -19.38 -14.68 26.71
CA SER A 16 -18.75 -13.44 27.20
C SER A 16 -17.25 -13.39 26.92
N LEU A 17 -16.56 -14.53 27.07
CA LEU A 17 -15.10 -14.60 26.85
C LEU A 17 -14.72 -14.44 25.37
N VAL A 18 -15.57 -14.92 24.45
CA VAL A 18 -15.39 -14.73 22.99
C VAL A 18 -15.58 -13.27 22.58
N LEU A 19 -16.55 -12.56 23.18
CA LEU A 19 -16.75 -11.13 22.92
C LEU A 19 -15.59 -10.27 23.43
N ALA A 20 -15.01 -10.63 24.59
CA ALA A 20 -13.87 -9.91 25.16
C ALA A 20 -12.58 -10.09 24.35
N PHE A 21 -12.37 -11.24 23.70
CA PHE A 21 -11.20 -11.48 22.85
C PHE A 21 -11.25 -10.71 21.52
N MET A 22 -12.45 -10.47 20.98
CA MET A 22 -12.63 -9.68 19.75
C MET A 22 -12.52 -8.16 19.97
N ALA A 23 -12.69 -7.67 21.21
CA ALA A 23 -12.56 -6.25 21.53
C ALA A 23 -11.09 -5.78 21.73
N GLY A 24 -10.13 -6.70 21.80
CA GLY A 24 -8.71 -6.40 22.07
C GLY A 24 -7.89 -5.97 20.85
N CYS A 25 -8.41 -6.12 19.64
CA CYS A 25 -7.75 -5.73 18.38
C CYS A 25 -8.43 -4.53 17.73
N ALA A 26 -8.88 -3.56 18.52
CA ALA A 26 -9.21 -2.25 17.97
C ALA A 26 -7.89 -1.51 17.71
N ASP A 27 -7.28 -1.76 16.55
CA ASP A 27 -6.25 -0.87 16.01
C ASP A 27 -6.84 0.54 16.02
N SER A 28 -6.22 1.42 16.81
CA SER A 28 -6.57 2.84 16.77
C SER A 28 -6.11 3.34 15.41
N ASP A 29 -7.03 3.40 14.44
CA ASP A 29 -6.84 4.13 13.20
C ASP A 29 -6.45 5.55 13.59
N LYS A 30 -5.14 5.83 13.56
CA LYS A 30 -4.65 7.20 13.53
C LYS A 30 -5.07 7.74 12.19
N SER A 31 -6.30 8.24 12.11
CA SER A 31 -6.73 9.15 11.07
C SER A 31 -5.89 10.41 11.24
N SER A 32 -4.68 10.40 10.70
CA SER A 32 -4.00 11.63 10.32
C SER A 32 -4.89 12.23 9.24
N THR A 33 -5.58 13.31 9.59
CA THR A 33 -6.17 14.19 8.58
C THR A 33 -5.00 14.74 7.77
N SER A 34 -4.62 14.04 6.71
CA SER A 34 -3.61 14.49 5.77
C SER A 34 -4.16 15.73 5.08
N ASP A 35 -3.40 16.84 5.13
CA ASP A 35 -3.74 18.08 4.39
C ASP A 35 -3.86 17.83 2.88
N TYR A 36 -3.35 16.70 2.41
CA TYR A 36 -3.40 16.25 1.03
C TYR A 36 -4.31 15.03 0.89
N THR A 37 -5.17 15.05 -0.13
CA THR A 37 -6.07 13.94 -0.47
C THR A 37 -5.45 12.96 -1.46
N GLN A 38 -4.39 13.36 -2.17
CA GLN A 38 -3.78 12.55 -3.22
C GLN A 38 -2.29 12.86 -3.39
N LEU A 39 -1.52 11.82 -3.70
CA LEU A 39 -0.13 11.92 -4.16
C LEU A 39 -0.07 11.69 -5.67
N ILE A 40 0.26 12.73 -6.42
CA ILE A 40 0.51 12.68 -7.87
C ILE A 40 2.01 12.82 -8.11
N VAL A 41 2.57 11.94 -8.94
CA VAL A 41 4.03 11.85 -9.11
C VAL A 41 4.39 12.03 -10.58
N PHE A 42 5.33 12.94 -10.84
CA PHE A 42 5.96 13.11 -12.15
C PHE A 42 7.47 12.94 -12.01
N GLY A 43 8.13 12.49 -13.07
CA GLY A 43 9.58 12.35 -13.06
C GLY A 43 10.09 11.28 -14.01
N ALA A 44 11.26 10.73 -13.66
CA ALA A 44 11.97 9.71 -14.43
C ALA A 44 12.20 8.44 -13.58
N SER A 45 13.28 7.72 -13.84
CA SER A 45 13.60 6.43 -13.21
C SER A 45 13.68 6.46 -11.68
N LEU A 46 14.05 7.60 -11.07
CA LEU A 46 14.12 7.75 -9.61
C LEU A 46 12.75 7.71 -8.91
N SER A 47 11.66 7.87 -9.67
CA SER A 47 10.29 7.82 -9.14
C SER A 47 9.41 6.83 -9.92
N ASP A 48 9.84 6.32 -11.07
CA ASP A 48 9.07 5.37 -11.88
C ASP A 48 9.06 3.99 -11.21
N ASN A 49 7.87 3.54 -10.83
CA ASN A 49 7.66 2.26 -10.17
C ASN A 49 6.99 1.20 -11.06
N GLY A 50 7.05 1.38 -12.38
CA GLY A 50 6.79 0.31 -13.33
C GLY A 50 6.27 0.76 -14.70
N ASN A 51 6.10 2.05 -14.97
CA ASN A 51 5.65 2.51 -16.29
C ASN A 51 6.64 2.12 -17.39
N ALA A 52 7.94 2.39 -17.22
CA ALA A 52 8.94 2.04 -18.22
C ALA A 52 9.05 0.54 -18.46
N ASP A 53 8.96 -0.30 -17.42
CA ASP A 53 8.96 -1.76 -17.56
C ASP A 53 7.75 -2.31 -18.32
N ASN A 54 6.59 -1.65 -18.19
CA ASN A 54 5.42 -2.04 -18.97
C ASN A 54 5.55 -1.61 -20.44
N LEU A 55 6.25 -0.51 -20.72
CA LEU A 55 6.51 -0.03 -22.08
C LEU A 55 7.63 -0.84 -22.77
N VAL A 56 8.64 -1.25 -22.01
CA VAL A 56 9.81 -1.98 -22.49
C VAL A 56 9.98 -3.24 -21.63
N PRO A 57 9.33 -4.36 -21.99
CA PRO A 57 9.46 -5.61 -21.25
C PRO A 57 10.92 -6.05 -21.13
N GLY A 58 11.36 -6.34 -19.91
CA GLY A 58 12.74 -6.74 -19.62
C GLY A 58 13.73 -5.59 -19.42
N LEU A 59 13.27 -4.33 -19.38
CA LEU A 59 14.11 -3.18 -19.06
C LEU A 59 14.83 -3.34 -17.72
N HIS A 60 14.15 -3.87 -16.69
CA HIS A 60 14.79 -4.38 -15.48
C HIS A 60 14.71 -5.93 -15.44
N PRO A 61 15.80 -6.67 -15.79
CA PRO A 61 15.77 -8.13 -16.00
C PRO A 61 15.71 -8.98 -14.71
N GLY A 62 15.16 -8.45 -13.63
CA GLY A 62 15.19 -9.05 -12.29
C GLY A 62 16.45 -8.67 -11.52
N SER A 63 16.88 -9.52 -10.59
CA SER A 63 18.02 -9.25 -9.69
C SER A 63 19.24 -8.71 -10.46
N PRO A 64 19.84 -7.59 -10.04
CA PRO A 64 19.66 -6.94 -8.73
C PRO A 64 18.49 -5.97 -8.65
N TYR A 65 17.73 -5.74 -9.72
CA TYR A 65 16.63 -4.79 -9.72
C TYR A 65 15.40 -5.33 -8.99
N TYR A 66 14.79 -4.46 -8.21
CA TYR A 66 13.45 -4.68 -7.69
C TYR A 66 12.45 -4.59 -8.85
N PRO A 67 11.40 -5.44 -8.89
CA PRO A 67 10.43 -5.43 -9.98
C PRO A 67 9.86 -4.03 -10.27
N GLY A 68 9.95 -3.58 -11.53
CA GLY A 68 9.40 -2.30 -11.96
C GLY A 68 10.28 -1.09 -11.70
N ARG A 69 11.48 -1.23 -11.12
CA ARG A 69 12.26 -0.10 -10.57
C ARG A 69 13.72 -0.12 -10.99
N ALA A 70 14.24 1.07 -11.26
CA ALA A 70 15.67 1.32 -11.44
C ALA A 70 16.42 1.39 -10.09
N SER A 71 16.17 0.43 -9.21
CA SER A 71 16.73 0.30 -7.87
C SER A 71 16.77 -1.16 -7.45
N ASN A 72 17.59 -1.52 -6.47
CA ASN A 72 17.61 -2.86 -5.84
C ASN A 72 16.57 -3.02 -4.71
N GLY A 73 15.73 -2.02 -4.49
CA GLY A 73 14.64 -2.03 -3.53
C GLY A 73 13.50 -1.12 -3.95
N LEU A 74 12.65 -0.79 -2.98
CA LEU A 74 11.64 0.25 -3.14
C LEU A 74 12.28 1.61 -3.44
N LEU A 75 11.56 2.48 -4.14
CA LEU A 75 11.97 3.86 -4.38
C LEU A 75 11.51 4.74 -3.22
N TRP A 76 12.11 5.93 -3.11
CA TRP A 76 11.70 6.93 -2.12
C TRP A 76 10.20 7.21 -2.14
N ILE A 77 9.58 7.17 -3.34
CA ILE A 77 8.17 7.46 -3.52
C ILE A 77 7.25 6.37 -2.96
N ASP A 78 7.70 5.10 -2.98
CA ASP A 78 6.93 3.99 -2.43
C ASP A 78 6.89 4.09 -0.90
N GLU A 79 8.04 4.37 -0.29
CA GLU A 79 8.17 4.57 1.16
C GLU A 79 7.42 5.82 1.62
N PHE A 80 7.52 6.91 0.87
CA PHE A 80 6.79 8.14 1.19
C PHE A 80 5.28 7.95 1.10
N ALA A 81 4.78 7.25 0.08
CA ALA A 81 3.36 6.94 -0.02
C ALA A 81 2.88 6.08 1.16
N ALA A 82 3.68 5.09 1.57
CA ALA A 82 3.37 4.23 2.72
C ALA A 82 3.29 5.03 4.03
N GLN A 83 4.18 6.00 4.24
CA GLN A 83 4.13 6.91 5.40
C GLN A 83 2.86 7.77 5.43
N LEU A 84 2.25 8.03 4.27
CA LEU A 84 0.97 8.72 4.14
C LEU A 84 -0.24 7.76 4.25
N GLY A 85 -0.03 6.48 4.57
CA GLY A 85 -1.10 5.48 4.60
C GLY A 85 -1.66 5.17 3.20
N ASN A 86 -0.88 5.40 2.14
CA ASN A 86 -1.30 5.27 0.75
C ASN A 86 -0.31 4.40 -0.05
N SER A 87 -0.63 4.15 -1.32
CA SER A 87 0.26 3.50 -2.29
C SER A 87 0.26 4.27 -3.60
N VAL A 88 1.43 4.40 -4.23
CA VAL A 88 1.55 4.96 -5.57
C VAL A 88 1.65 3.83 -6.59
N LYS A 89 0.78 3.85 -7.60
CA LYS A 89 0.77 2.86 -8.68
C LYS A 89 1.16 3.51 -10.01
N PRO A 90 1.81 2.79 -10.94
CA PRO A 90 2.12 3.31 -12.26
C PRO A 90 0.83 3.69 -13.01
N PHE A 91 0.84 4.82 -13.73
CA PHE A 91 -0.33 5.35 -14.43
C PHE A 91 -0.91 4.34 -15.43
N ILE A 92 -0.06 3.51 -16.06
CA ILE A 92 -0.49 2.47 -17.01
C ILE A 92 -1.37 1.39 -16.35
N LYS A 93 -1.33 1.28 -15.02
CA LYS A 93 -2.18 0.41 -14.21
C LYS A 93 -3.30 1.18 -13.50
N GLY A 94 -3.63 2.38 -13.97
CA GLY A 94 -4.67 3.24 -13.39
C GLY A 94 -4.25 3.97 -12.10
N GLY A 95 -2.95 4.10 -11.85
CA GLY A 95 -2.41 4.79 -10.68
C GLY A 95 -2.11 6.28 -10.89
N SER A 96 -1.55 6.91 -9.87
CA SER A 96 -1.20 8.34 -9.85
C SER A 96 0.28 8.64 -10.11
N ASN A 97 1.09 7.64 -10.44
CA ASN A 97 2.50 7.82 -10.77
C ASN A 97 2.71 7.88 -12.28
N TYR A 98 2.97 9.09 -12.77
CA TYR A 98 3.25 9.42 -14.17
C TYR A 98 4.75 9.49 -14.48
N ALA A 99 5.63 9.14 -13.54
CA ALA A 99 7.06 9.06 -13.82
C ALA A 99 7.36 7.94 -14.82
N VAL A 100 8.21 8.20 -15.81
CA VAL A 100 8.64 7.20 -16.81
C VAL A 100 10.15 7.22 -16.91
N GLY A 101 10.79 6.07 -16.76
CA GLY A 101 12.23 5.89 -16.95
C GLY A 101 12.73 6.56 -18.24
N GLY A 102 13.72 7.45 -18.11
CA GLY A 102 14.29 8.20 -19.23
C GLY A 102 13.59 9.53 -19.57
N ALA A 103 12.52 9.90 -18.87
CA ALA A 103 11.87 11.20 -19.05
C ALA A 103 12.84 12.37 -18.82
N ARG A 104 12.69 13.44 -19.62
CA ARG A 104 13.50 14.67 -19.56
C ARG A 104 12.62 15.86 -19.23
N THR A 105 13.21 16.91 -18.66
CA THR A 105 12.51 18.17 -18.35
C THR A 105 12.16 18.98 -19.59
N CYS A 106 12.91 18.79 -20.68
CA CYS A 106 12.68 19.43 -21.97
C CYS A 106 12.73 18.40 -23.11
N GLY A 107 12.12 18.75 -24.25
CA GLY A 107 12.17 17.93 -25.46
C GLY A 107 13.60 17.83 -26.00
N ILE A 108 13.94 16.66 -26.54
CA ILE A 108 15.18 16.50 -27.33
C ILE A 108 14.97 17.28 -28.62
N THR A 109 15.58 18.46 -28.73
CA THR A 109 15.71 19.16 -30.01
C THR A 109 16.81 18.43 -30.78
N GLY A 110 16.41 17.69 -31.80
CA GLY A 110 17.28 17.09 -32.81
C GLY A 110 16.84 17.59 -34.18
#